data_AF-A0A2J6PNA1-F1
#
_entry.id   AF-A0A2J6PNA1-F1
#
_cell.length_a   1.000
_cell.length_b   1.000
_cell.length_c   1.000
_cell.angle_alpha   90.00
_cell.angle_beta   90.00
_cell.angle_gamma   90.00
#
_symmetry.space_group_name_H-M   'P 1'
#
loop_
_entity.id
_entity.type
_entity.pdbx_description
1 polymer ?
#
loop_
_entity_poly.entity_id
_entity_poly.type
_entity_poly.pdbx_seq_one_letter_code
_entity_poly.pdbx_strand_id
1 'polypeptide(L)'
;MSEKESSHDESSHHEQEKAAQVPQQELSDAPARRQSVALNIVENPLKRSSKEQTVANARAFAEAHGMAEHAALFGRAALVARDSERFEMLNDLGEQERASLIYERDHKWHGPKMLWYSIALCAMGAATQGWDQTGSNGANLSFPEEFGIAGKGRDEWIVGVINAIIFLTAGLIGAFIVDPLNYYLGRRGEIFLTACCLTATPIGSAFAKSWQGLFAARFVLGIGIGAKNATVPIYSAEMAPARIRGALVMFWQLWVVAGIFLGFAANVIVKDTGRIAWRLQLGSAFIPSFILGIGIFFCPESPRWLMKHGKIAQGFQSMVRLRDHPIIAARDYYYSYIIYQEEMKVAGGLGYFSRLRDCFTVPRIRRANYGASTVMIAQQMCGINIISFYSSTIFENAGYTATQALYASLGYGAIQVVFTIPTLFLIDTKGRRTLTLIVSPPEPCKRI
;
A
#
# COMPACT_ATOMS: atom_id res chain seq x y z
N MET A 1 33.66 39.83 31.96
CA MET A 1 33.80 39.79 30.49
C MET A 1 32.47 39.27 29.93
N SER A 2 31.32 39.96 29.78
CA SER A 2 30.95 41.37 29.48
C SER A 2 31.86 42.04 28.46
N GLU A 3 31.41 42.71 27.41
CA GLU A 3 30.08 43.08 26.89
C GLU A 3 30.38 43.86 25.59
N LYS A 4 29.41 43.92 24.66
CA LYS A 4 28.97 45.10 23.85
C LYS A 4 29.96 45.92 23.00
N GLU A 5 29.63 46.14 21.71
CA GLU A 5 28.99 47.35 21.11
C GLU A 5 29.91 48.59 21.21
N SER A 6 30.08 49.48 20.22
CA SER A 6 29.15 50.04 19.23
C SER A 6 29.99 50.77 18.15
N SER A 7 29.62 50.77 16.85
CA SER A 7 28.81 51.77 16.11
C SER A 7 29.59 52.87 15.37
N HIS A 8 29.10 53.17 14.15
CA HIS A 8 29.21 54.42 13.37
C HIS A 8 30.57 54.78 12.72
N ASP A 9 30.67 55.34 11.51
CA ASP A 9 29.65 55.92 10.62
C ASP A 9 30.13 56.09 9.16
N GLU A 10 29.13 56.17 8.26
CA GLU A 10 28.97 57.02 7.07
C GLU A 10 30.12 57.24 6.06
N SER A 11 29.97 56.77 4.81
CA SER A 11 29.44 57.50 3.63
C SER A 11 30.60 57.98 2.73
N SER A 12 30.58 57.99 1.39
CA SER A 12 29.54 58.43 0.47
C SER A 12 30.01 58.36 -1.00
N HIS A 13 29.03 58.39 -1.93
CA HIS A 13 29.07 58.86 -3.34
C HIS A 13 29.82 58.02 -4.42
N HIS A 14 29.28 57.77 -5.62
CA HIS A 14 28.76 58.74 -6.60
C HIS A 14 27.78 58.16 -7.65
N GLU A 15 26.77 59.00 -7.98
CA GLU A 15 26.09 59.31 -9.27
C GLU A 15 25.55 58.19 -10.20
N GLN A 16 24.23 58.06 -10.46
CA GLN A 16 23.24 58.91 -11.17
C GLN A 16 23.34 58.96 -12.71
N GLU A 17 22.34 58.37 -13.39
CA GLU A 17 21.55 58.84 -14.56
C GLU A 17 20.96 57.59 -15.28
N LYS A 18 19.68 57.42 -15.65
CA LYS A 18 18.53 58.32 -15.88
C LYS A 18 17.20 57.52 -15.82
N ALA A 19 16.20 58.16 -15.22
CA ALA A 19 14.72 58.16 -15.36
C ALA A 19 14.01 57.19 -16.36
N ALA A 20 12.80 56.64 -16.14
CA ALA A 20 11.60 57.08 -15.40
C ALA A 20 10.72 55.84 -15.02
N GLN A 21 10.37 55.57 -13.75
CA GLN A 21 9.19 56.00 -12.92
C GLN A 21 7.79 55.66 -13.52
N VAL A 22 6.75 55.09 -12.86
CA VAL A 22 6.31 54.75 -11.46
C VAL A 22 4.86 54.16 -11.62
N PRO A 23 4.14 53.50 -10.65
CA PRO A 23 4.35 53.31 -9.20
C PRO A 23 4.29 51.85 -8.68
N GLN A 24 5.15 51.54 -7.72
CA GLN A 24 4.84 50.59 -6.65
C GLN A 24 3.83 51.25 -5.70
N GLN A 25 2.67 50.62 -5.52
CA GLN A 25 1.74 50.96 -4.46
C GLN A 25 1.91 49.94 -3.34
N GLU A 26 2.53 50.38 -2.25
CA GLU A 26 2.48 49.70 -0.97
C GLU A 26 1.02 49.55 -0.53
N LEU A 27 0.60 48.32 -0.24
CA LEU A 27 -0.56 48.10 0.62
C LEU A 27 -0.45 46.79 1.39
N SER A 28 -0.27 46.97 2.69
CA SER A 28 -0.65 46.10 3.80
C SER A 28 0.09 44.77 3.97
N ASP A 29 0.97 44.78 4.97
CA ASP A 29 1.19 43.66 5.89
C ASP A 29 -0.15 43.15 6.44
N ALA A 30 -0.73 42.17 5.74
CA ALA A 30 -1.65 41.22 6.32
C ALA A 30 -0.93 39.88 6.32
N PRO A 31 -0.95 39.10 7.41
CA PRO A 31 -0.22 37.84 7.47
C PRO A 31 -0.77 36.98 6.35
N ALA A 32 0.07 36.74 5.34
CA ALA A 32 -0.22 35.81 4.26
C ALA A 32 -0.63 34.51 4.92
N ARG A 33 -1.96 34.30 4.98
CA ARG A 33 -2.59 33.05 5.35
C ARG A 33 -1.80 32.04 4.55
N ARG A 34 -1.04 31.16 5.22
CA ARG A 34 -0.48 29.95 4.63
C ARG A 34 -1.67 29.18 4.06
N GLN A 35 -2.11 29.55 2.86
CA GLN A 35 -3.14 28.89 2.10
C GLN A 35 -2.53 27.52 1.87
N SER A 36 -3.06 26.53 2.59
CA SER A 36 -2.54 25.18 2.50
C SER A 36 -2.64 24.76 1.04
N VAL A 37 -1.48 24.58 0.42
CA VAL A 37 -1.28 24.24 -1.01
C VAL A 37 -2.02 22.96 -1.40
N ALA A 38 -2.55 22.19 -0.46
CA ALA A 38 -3.39 21.04 -0.75
C ALA A 38 -4.86 21.39 -1.10
N LEU A 39 -5.19 22.67 -1.35
CA LEU A 39 -6.33 23.06 -2.22
C LEU A 39 -5.93 23.00 -3.71
N ASN A 40 -4.66 23.26 -4.04
CA ASN A 40 -4.12 23.18 -5.41
C ASN A 40 -3.84 21.75 -5.91
N ILE A 41 -4.06 20.72 -5.09
CA ILE A 41 -4.00 19.30 -5.50
C ILE A 41 -5.34 18.83 -6.10
N VAL A 42 -6.43 19.59 -5.93
CA VAL A 42 -7.75 19.26 -6.49
C VAL A 42 -7.88 19.77 -7.94
N GLU A 43 -7.09 20.77 -8.32
CA GLU A 43 -7.07 21.31 -9.67
C GLU A 43 -6.00 20.61 -10.51
N ASN A 44 -6.41 20.02 -11.63
CA ASN A 44 -5.52 19.37 -12.58
C ASN A 44 -4.38 20.35 -12.98
N PRO A 45 -3.11 20.06 -12.67
CA PRO A 45 -1.99 20.96 -12.93
C PRO A 45 -1.85 21.37 -14.39
N LEU A 46 -2.27 20.49 -15.31
CA LEU A 46 -2.23 20.73 -16.74
C LEU A 46 -3.18 21.86 -17.17
N LYS A 47 -4.26 22.12 -16.41
CA LYS A 47 -5.19 23.22 -16.70
C LYS A 47 -4.58 24.62 -16.48
N ARG A 48 -3.45 24.72 -15.76
CA ARG A 48 -2.75 26.00 -15.54
C ARG A 48 -2.01 26.54 -16.77
N SER A 49 -1.74 25.69 -17.77
CA SER A 49 -1.01 26.06 -19.01
C SER A 49 -1.97 26.25 -20.21
N SER A 50 -1.57 26.90 -21.30
CA SER A 50 -2.40 26.95 -22.54
C SER A 50 -2.42 25.60 -23.28
N LYS A 51 -3.38 25.36 -24.18
CA LYS A 51 -3.50 24.08 -24.89
C LYS A 51 -2.26 23.80 -25.74
N GLU A 52 -1.76 24.79 -26.48
CA GLU A 52 -0.54 24.62 -27.29
C GLU A 52 0.68 24.38 -26.39
N GLN A 53 0.78 25.08 -25.26
CA GLN A 53 1.87 24.90 -24.30
C GLN A 53 1.87 23.49 -23.69
N THR A 54 0.68 22.94 -23.35
CA THR A 54 0.56 21.58 -22.83
C THR A 54 1.10 20.55 -23.83
N VAL A 55 0.77 20.72 -25.12
CA VAL A 55 1.23 19.83 -26.21
C VAL A 55 2.74 19.96 -26.42
N ALA A 56 3.25 21.19 -26.48
CA ALA A 56 4.67 21.46 -26.65
C ALA A 56 5.50 20.86 -25.51
N ASN A 57 5.06 21.05 -24.26
CA ASN A 57 5.72 20.49 -23.08
C ASN A 57 5.71 18.95 -23.08
N ALA A 58 4.61 18.33 -23.52
CA ALA A 58 4.50 16.88 -23.60
C ALA A 58 5.38 16.28 -24.72
N ARG A 59 5.52 16.98 -25.85
CA ARG A 59 6.43 16.60 -26.95
C ARG A 59 7.89 16.72 -26.50
N ALA A 60 8.26 17.87 -25.92
CA ALA A 60 9.59 18.11 -25.37
C ALA A 60 9.95 17.07 -24.29
N PHE A 61 8.99 16.67 -23.46
CA PHE A 61 9.17 15.59 -22.49
C PHE A 61 9.51 14.26 -23.16
N ALA A 62 8.78 13.88 -24.22
CA ALA A 62 9.03 12.64 -24.93
C ALA A 62 10.41 12.65 -25.61
N GLU A 63 10.79 13.76 -26.23
CA GLU A 63 12.10 13.95 -26.88
C GLU A 63 13.24 13.90 -25.87
N ALA A 64 13.13 14.62 -24.74
CA ALA A 64 14.16 14.67 -23.71
C ALA A 64 14.43 13.31 -23.03
N HIS A 65 13.48 12.39 -23.06
CA HIS A 65 13.58 11.08 -22.40
C HIS A 65 13.74 9.91 -23.39
N GLY A 66 14.16 10.19 -24.63
CA GLY A 66 14.46 9.16 -25.62
C GLY A 66 13.23 8.43 -26.16
N MET A 67 12.06 9.07 -26.14
CA MET A 67 10.79 8.57 -26.68
C MET A 67 10.27 9.47 -27.81
N ALA A 68 11.17 9.98 -28.66
CA ALA A 68 10.83 10.92 -29.74
C ALA A 68 9.79 10.34 -30.71
N GLU A 69 9.84 9.04 -30.96
CA GLU A 69 8.85 8.27 -31.73
C GLU A 69 7.42 8.32 -31.16
N HIS A 70 7.27 8.61 -29.88
CA HIS A 70 5.98 8.79 -29.20
C HIS A 70 5.61 10.25 -28.93
N ALA A 71 6.39 11.24 -29.39
CA ALA A 71 6.15 12.64 -29.09
C ALA A 71 4.76 13.13 -29.54
N ALA A 72 4.32 12.73 -30.73
CA ALA A 72 2.98 13.05 -31.23
C ALA A 72 1.87 12.37 -30.41
N LEU A 73 2.11 11.17 -29.89
CA LEU A 73 1.19 10.46 -28.99
C LEU A 73 1.10 11.18 -27.64
N PHE A 74 2.22 11.55 -27.04
CA PHE A 74 2.26 12.29 -25.77
C PHE A 74 1.59 13.66 -25.88
N GLY A 75 1.78 14.38 -26.99
CA GLY A 75 1.09 15.65 -27.26
C GLY A 75 -0.44 15.51 -27.20
N ARG A 76 -0.99 14.54 -27.92
CA ARG A 76 -2.44 14.25 -27.92
C ARG A 76 -2.92 13.73 -26.56
N ALA A 77 -2.16 12.84 -25.95
CA ALA A 77 -2.47 12.28 -24.64
C ALA A 77 -2.49 13.34 -23.52
N ALA A 78 -1.64 14.37 -23.61
CA ALA A 78 -1.61 15.48 -22.67
C ALA A 78 -2.85 16.38 -22.77
N LEU A 79 -3.41 16.55 -23.97
CA LEU A 79 -4.70 17.23 -24.16
C LEU A 79 -5.84 16.44 -23.51
N VAL A 80 -5.84 15.12 -23.68
CA VAL A 80 -6.82 14.23 -23.02
C VAL A 80 -6.66 14.27 -21.50
N ALA A 81 -5.42 14.30 -21.00
CA ALA A 81 -5.13 14.38 -19.56
C ALA A 81 -5.60 15.71 -18.95
N ARG A 82 -5.53 16.81 -19.71
CA ARG A 82 -5.99 18.15 -19.31
C ARG A 82 -7.52 18.22 -19.22
N ASP A 83 -8.21 17.75 -20.25
CA ASP A 83 -9.67 17.84 -20.41
C ASP A 83 -10.32 16.43 -20.39
N SER A 84 -10.18 15.74 -19.26
CA SER A 84 -10.64 14.35 -19.07
C SER A 84 -12.15 14.12 -19.22
N GLU A 85 -12.96 15.17 -19.19
CA GLU A 85 -14.44 15.11 -19.35
C GLU A 85 -14.92 15.54 -20.73
N ARG A 86 -14.10 16.29 -21.49
CA ARG A 86 -14.45 16.83 -22.82
C ARG A 86 -13.56 16.30 -23.94
N PHE A 87 -12.89 15.17 -23.71
CA PHE A 87 -11.98 14.57 -24.67
C PHE A 87 -12.65 14.23 -26.02
N GLU A 88 -13.97 14.05 -26.04
CA GLU A 88 -14.75 13.81 -27.26
C GLU A 88 -14.82 15.02 -28.21
N MET A 89 -14.60 16.25 -27.71
CA MET A 89 -14.59 17.47 -28.52
C MET A 89 -13.20 17.82 -29.07
N LEU A 90 -12.19 16.98 -28.83
CA LEU A 90 -10.84 17.20 -29.35
C LEU A 90 -10.76 16.64 -30.78
N ASN A 91 -10.61 17.54 -31.76
CA ASN A 91 -10.47 17.17 -33.18
C ASN A 91 -9.11 16.51 -33.51
N ASP A 92 -8.13 16.58 -32.60
CA ASP A 92 -6.77 16.07 -32.79
C ASP A 92 -6.60 14.57 -32.49
N LEU A 93 -7.68 13.88 -32.09
CA LEU A 93 -7.67 12.44 -31.76
C LEU A 93 -8.06 11.60 -32.99
N GLY A 94 -7.32 10.50 -33.22
CA GLY A 94 -7.72 9.52 -34.23
C GLY A 94 -9.02 8.78 -33.82
N GLU A 95 -9.80 8.29 -34.78
CA GLU A 95 -11.06 7.59 -34.50
C GLU A 95 -10.88 6.37 -33.59
N GLN A 96 -9.81 5.60 -33.79
CA GLN A 96 -9.47 4.44 -32.94
C GLN A 96 -9.10 4.83 -31.51
N GLU A 97 -8.41 5.96 -31.34
CA GLU A 97 -8.03 6.49 -30.02
C GLU A 97 -9.26 6.98 -29.25
N ARG A 98 -10.16 7.68 -29.95
CA ARG A 98 -11.43 8.14 -29.40
C ARG A 98 -12.33 6.97 -29.01
N ALA A 99 -12.46 5.96 -29.87
CA ALA A 99 -13.21 4.75 -29.58
C ALA A 99 -12.65 4.03 -28.34
N SER A 100 -11.32 3.93 -28.21
CA SER A 100 -10.67 3.30 -27.05
C SER A 100 -10.90 4.07 -25.74
N LEU A 101 -10.89 5.41 -25.79
CA LEU A 101 -11.18 6.27 -24.62
C LEU A 101 -12.65 6.19 -24.19
N ILE A 102 -13.58 6.11 -25.16
CA ILE A 102 -15.01 5.90 -24.89
C ILE A 102 -15.21 4.50 -24.28
N TYR A 103 -14.57 3.48 -24.83
CA TYR A 103 -14.66 2.11 -24.32
C TYR A 103 -14.14 1.99 -22.87
N GLU A 104 -13.00 2.63 -22.53
CA GLU A 104 -12.49 2.71 -21.15
C GLU A 104 -13.48 3.43 -20.21
N ARG A 105 -14.17 4.48 -20.72
CA ARG A 105 -15.16 5.20 -19.92
C ARG A 105 -16.35 4.32 -19.58
N ASP A 106 -16.87 3.61 -20.58
CA ASP A 106 -18.11 2.87 -20.47
C ASP A 106 -17.90 1.51 -19.78
N HIS A 107 -16.70 0.92 -19.91
CA HIS A 107 -16.33 -0.36 -19.31
C HIS A 107 -15.25 -0.19 -18.22
N LYS A 108 -15.66 0.29 -17.05
CA LYS A 108 -14.78 0.57 -15.89
C LYS A 108 -13.88 -0.62 -15.48
N TRP A 109 -14.33 -1.86 -15.69
CA TRP A 109 -13.63 -3.09 -15.31
C TRP A 109 -12.88 -3.75 -16.46
N HIS A 110 -12.92 -3.20 -17.68
CA HIS A 110 -12.14 -3.75 -18.76
C HIS A 110 -10.66 -3.37 -18.59
N GLY A 111 -9.77 -4.35 -18.77
CA GLY A 111 -8.34 -4.12 -18.65
C GLY A 111 -7.53 -5.27 -19.22
N PRO A 112 -6.27 -5.01 -19.59
CA PRO A 112 -5.43 -6.01 -20.24
C PRO A 112 -5.15 -7.19 -19.29
N LYS A 113 -4.90 -8.37 -19.86
CA LYS A 113 -4.60 -9.60 -19.10
C LYS A 113 -3.47 -9.42 -18.08
N MET A 114 -2.46 -8.62 -18.42
CA MET A 114 -1.33 -8.31 -17.52
C MET A 114 -1.70 -7.50 -16.29
N LEU A 115 -2.69 -6.60 -16.39
CA LEU A 115 -3.21 -5.86 -15.24
C LEU A 115 -3.89 -6.81 -14.26
N TRP A 116 -4.80 -7.66 -14.76
CA TRP A 116 -5.51 -8.65 -13.96
C TRP A 116 -4.59 -9.71 -13.38
N TYR A 117 -3.58 -10.15 -14.13
CA TYR A 117 -2.53 -11.03 -13.63
C TYR A 117 -1.78 -10.40 -12.44
N SER A 118 -1.37 -9.14 -12.57
CA SER A 118 -0.65 -8.45 -11.50
C SER A 118 -1.51 -8.18 -10.26
N ILE A 119 -2.81 -7.91 -10.46
CA ILE A 119 -3.78 -7.78 -9.36
C ILE A 119 -4.01 -9.12 -8.67
N ALA A 120 -4.17 -10.21 -9.43
CA ALA A 120 -4.32 -11.56 -8.87
C ALA A 120 -3.06 -11.98 -8.08
N LEU A 121 -1.88 -11.58 -8.55
CA LEU A 121 -0.63 -11.77 -7.82
C LEU A 121 -0.61 -11.00 -6.49
N CYS A 122 -1.01 -9.72 -6.50
CA CYS A 122 -1.14 -8.93 -5.27
C CYS A 122 -2.16 -9.55 -4.30
N ALA A 123 -3.25 -10.10 -4.83
CA ALA A 123 -4.27 -10.82 -4.07
C ALA A 123 -3.72 -12.08 -3.40
N MET A 124 -2.87 -12.86 -4.08
CA MET A 124 -2.17 -13.99 -3.44
C MET A 124 -1.24 -13.54 -2.31
N GLY A 125 -0.58 -12.39 -2.49
CA GLY A 125 0.15 -11.73 -1.42
C GLY A 125 -0.73 -11.49 -0.19
N ALA A 126 -1.91 -10.89 -0.37
CA ALA A 126 -2.87 -10.70 0.71
C ALA A 126 -3.34 -12.03 1.35
N ALA A 127 -3.67 -13.02 0.53
CA ALA A 127 -4.13 -14.34 1.00
C ALA A 127 -3.06 -15.07 1.83
N THR A 128 -1.79 -14.95 1.46
CA THR A 128 -0.67 -15.50 2.24
C THR A 128 -0.69 -14.98 3.68
N GLN A 129 -0.98 -13.69 3.88
CA GLN A 129 -1.05 -13.10 5.22
C GLN A 129 -2.13 -13.76 6.08
N GLY A 130 -3.33 -13.97 5.52
CA GLY A 130 -4.42 -14.64 6.25
C GLY A 130 -4.12 -16.12 6.55
N TRP A 131 -3.44 -16.79 5.63
CA TRP A 131 -3.05 -18.19 5.80
C TRP A 131 -2.00 -18.36 6.90
N ASP A 132 -0.98 -17.51 6.98
CA ASP A 132 0.05 -17.56 8.04
C ASP A 132 -0.56 -17.43 9.45
N GLN A 133 -1.57 -16.58 9.62
CA GLN A 133 -2.27 -16.38 10.89
C GLN A 133 -2.99 -17.65 11.34
N THR A 134 -3.73 -18.26 10.41
CA THR A 134 -4.54 -19.44 10.71
C THR A 134 -3.71 -20.71 10.85
N GLY A 135 -2.59 -20.84 10.11
CA GLY A 135 -1.63 -21.93 10.31
C GLY A 135 -1.09 -21.94 11.74
N SER A 136 -0.79 -20.77 12.30
CA SER A 136 -0.38 -20.62 13.71
C SER A 136 -1.49 -21.04 14.67
N ASN A 137 -2.75 -20.67 14.39
CA ASN A 137 -3.90 -21.08 15.20
C ASN A 137 -4.08 -22.60 15.28
N GLY A 138 -3.94 -23.32 14.16
CA GLY A 138 -4.02 -24.79 14.17
C GLY A 138 -2.87 -25.39 14.96
N ALA A 139 -1.65 -24.90 14.73
CA ALA A 139 -0.46 -25.42 15.38
C ALA A 139 -0.48 -25.21 16.91
N ASN A 140 -1.06 -24.10 17.38
CA ASN A 140 -1.19 -23.75 18.81
C ASN A 140 -1.82 -24.86 19.66
N LEU A 141 -2.62 -25.75 19.06
CA LEU A 141 -3.23 -26.89 19.75
C LEU A 141 -2.25 -28.02 20.08
N SER A 142 -1.17 -28.20 19.30
CA SER A 142 -0.32 -29.40 19.40
C SER A 142 1.17 -29.11 19.54
N PHE A 143 1.65 -27.95 19.10
CA PHE A 143 3.07 -27.60 19.25
C PHE A 143 3.53 -27.43 20.72
N PRO A 144 2.70 -26.94 21.67
CA PRO A 144 3.13 -26.81 23.06
C PRO A 144 3.35 -28.15 23.75
N GLU A 145 2.54 -29.16 23.42
CA GLU A 145 2.67 -30.51 23.94
C GLU A 145 3.96 -31.19 23.45
N GLU A 146 4.30 -31.03 22.17
CA GLU A 146 5.48 -31.65 21.56
C GLU A 146 6.80 -31.09 22.11
N PHE A 147 6.86 -29.78 22.43
CA PHE A 147 8.05 -29.17 23.03
C PHE A 147 8.07 -29.24 24.57
N GLY A 148 7.06 -29.87 25.19
CA GLY A 148 6.96 -29.95 26.65
C GLY A 148 6.74 -28.60 27.33
N ILE A 149 6.12 -27.64 26.62
CA ILE A 149 5.80 -26.28 27.08
C ILE A 149 4.28 -26.11 27.25
N ALA A 150 3.59 -27.16 27.71
CA ALA A 150 2.16 -27.13 28.02
C ALA A 150 1.87 -26.72 29.48
N GLY A 151 2.86 -26.22 30.22
CA GLY A 151 2.72 -25.79 31.61
C GLY A 151 2.02 -24.43 31.78
N LYS A 152 1.68 -24.09 33.02
CA LYS A 152 1.04 -22.80 33.36
C LYS A 152 2.07 -21.71 33.65
N GLY A 153 1.72 -20.46 33.34
CA GLY A 153 2.56 -19.30 33.64
C GLY A 153 3.69 -19.13 32.62
N ARG A 154 4.88 -19.68 32.89
CA ARG A 154 6.07 -19.46 32.04
C ARG A 154 5.86 -19.92 30.61
N ASP A 155 5.24 -21.08 30.42
CA ASP A 155 5.12 -21.67 29.09
C ASP A 155 4.02 -20.99 28.25
N GLU A 156 2.93 -20.54 28.88
CA GLU A 156 1.93 -19.68 28.25
C GLU A 156 2.56 -18.37 27.75
N TRP A 157 3.45 -17.74 28.53
CA TRP A 157 4.20 -16.56 28.08
C TRP A 157 5.10 -16.88 26.88
N ILE A 158 5.73 -18.07 26.84
CA ILE A 158 6.56 -18.48 25.71
C ILE A 158 5.71 -18.63 24.44
N VAL A 159 4.57 -19.32 24.52
CA VAL A 159 3.61 -19.46 23.40
C VAL A 159 3.12 -18.10 22.92
N GLY A 160 2.76 -17.22 23.86
CA GLY A 160 2.35 -15.86 23.57
C GLY A 160 3.42 -15.06 22.83
N VAL A 161 4.68 -15.15 23.26
CA VAL A 161 5.83 -14.49 22.63
C VAL A 161 6.09 -15.05 21.23
N ILE A 162 6.01 -16.36 21.02
CA ILE A 162 6.19 -17.00 19.70
C ILE A 162 5.16 -16.52 18.68
N ASN A 163 3.91 -16.28 19.11
CA ASN A 163 2.86 -15.75 18.23
C ASN A 163 2.98 -14.24 18.03
N ALA A 164 3.31 -13.48 19.10
CA ALA A 164 3.42 -12.03 19.05
C ALA A 164 4.64 -11.54 18.24
N ILE A 165 5.74 -12.32 18.19
CA ILE A 165 6.98 -11.91 17.54
C ILE A 165 6.80 -11.60 16.06
N ILE A 166 5.85 -12.27 15.38
CA ILE A 166 5.56 -12.05 13.96
C ILE A 166 5.15 -10.59 13.72
N PHE A 167 4.19 -10.08 14.49
CA PHE A 167 3.74 -8.70 14.33
C PHE A 167 4.70 -7.68 14.93
N LEU A 168 5.37 -8.04 16.03
CA LEU A 168 6.35 -7.17 16.67
C LEU A 168 7.53 -6.88 15.72
N THR A 169 8.06 -7.91 15.07
CA THR A 169 9.11 -7.75 14.05
C THR A 169 8.59 -7.12 12.77
N ALA A 170 7.36 -7.44 12.34
CA ALA A 170 6.75 -6.79 11.18
C ALA A 170 6.65 -5.26 11.36
N GLY A 171 6.25 -4.79 12.55
CA GLY A 171 6.11 -3.37 12.85
C GLY A 171 7.45 -2.67 13.16
N LEU A 172 8.30 -3.27 13.98
CA LEU A 172 9.55 -2.63 14.44
C LEU A 172 10.69 -2.69 13.42
N ILE A 173 10.71 -3.73 12.58
CA ILE A 173 11.81 -3.98 11.65
C ILE A 173 11.27 -3.96 10.22
N GLY A 174 10.25 -4.78 9.92
CA GLY A 174 9.69 -4.94 8.59
C GLY A 174 9.26 -3.60 7.97
N ALA A 175 8.51 -2.77 8.71
CA ALA A 175 8.03 -1.48 8.23
C ALA A 175 9.14 -0.48 7.87
N PHE A 176 10.29 -0.53 8.55
CA PHE A 176 11.42 0.37 8.29
C PHE A 176 12.34 -0.14 7.18
N ILE A 177 12.48 -1.46 7.06
CA ILE A 177 13.30 -2.12 6.05
C ILE A 177 12.70 -1.94 4.63
N VAL A 178 11.40 -1.74 4.51
CA VAL A 178 10.68 -1.52 3.23
C VAL A 178 11.28 -0.41 2.39
N ASP A 179 11.60 0.74 2.98
CA ASP A 179 12.05 1.91 2.21
C ASP A 179 13.40 1.66 1.51
N PRO A 180 14.46 1.21 2.20
CA PRO A 180 15.72 0.87 1.55
C PRO A 180 15.57 -0.32 0.60
N LEU A 181 14.79 -1.37 0.94
CA LEU A 181 14.59 -2.49 0.02
C LEU A 181 13.95 -2.03 -1.29
N ASN A 182 12.92 -1.19 -1.22
CA ASN A 182 12.27 -0.63 -2.40
C ASN A 182 13.22 0.24 -3.22
N TYR A 183 14.09 1.01 -2.57
CA TYR A 183 15.04 1.86 -3.28
C TYR A 183 16.05 1.03 -4.08
N TYR A 184 16.64 -0.01 -3.49
CA TYR A 184 17.70 -0.79 -4.13
C TYR A 184 17.18 -1.91 -5.07
N LEU A 185 16.14 -2.63 -4.67
CA LEU A 185 15.68 -3.84 -5.38
C LEU A 185 14.47 -3.60 -6.29
N GLY A 186 13.82 -2.44 -6.17
CA GLY A 186 12.54 -2.18 -6.81
C GLY A 186 11.37 -2.87 -6.12
N ARG A 187 10.15 -2.55 -6.57
CA ARG A 187 8.92 -3.11 -6.00
C ARG A 187 8.84 -4.60 -6.28
N ARG A 188 9.16 -5.01 -7.51
CA ARG A 188 9.18 -6.41 -7.94
C ARG A 188 10.24 -7.22 -7.20
N GLY A 189 11.46 -6.68 -7.07
CA GLY A 189 12.57 -7.37 -6.42
C GLY A 189 12.34 -7.55 -4.92
N GLU A 190 11.75 -6.57 -4.24
CA GLU A 190 11.35 -6.73 -2.84
C GLU A 190 10.26 -7.79 -2.67
N ILE A 191 9.22 -7.78 -3.50
CA ILE A 191 8.16 -8.79 -3.42
C ILE A 191 8.74 -10.19 -3.63
N PHE A 192 9.71 -10.34 -4.54
CA PHE A 192 10.41 -11.61 -4.74
C PHE A 192 11.22 -12.04 -3.50
N LEU A 193 12.06 -11.15 -2.96
CA LEU A 193 12.87 -11.45 -1.77
C LEU A 193 12.01 -11.81 -0.55
N THR A 194 10.94 -11.04 -0.34
CA THR A 194 9.99 -11.29 0.74
C THR A 194 9.23 -12.60 0.50
N ALA A 195 8.82 -12.92 -0.73
CA ALA A 195 8.20 -14.20 -1.06
C ALA A 195 9.13 -15.38 -0.78
N CYS A 196 10.42 -15.30 -1.14
CA CYS A 196 11.40 -16.33 -0.79
C CYS A 196 11.52 -16.53 0.73
N CYS A 197 11.55 -15.42 1.49
CA CYS A 197 11.54 -15.46 2.95
C CYS A 197 10.27 -16.13 3.51
N LEU A 198 9.10 -15.77 2.97
CA LEU A 198 7.79 -16.34 3.30
C LEU A 198 7.60 -17.79 2.84
N THR A 199 8.44 -18.30 1.93
CA THR A 199 8.45 -19.73 1.57
C THR A 199 9.41 -20.50 2.47
N ALA A 200 10.59 -19.94 2.74
CA ALA A 200 11.61 -20.60 3.55
C ALA A 200 11.22 -20.69 5.04
N THR A 201 10.56 -19.67 5.59
CA THR A 201 10.27 -19.60 7.03
C THR A 201 9.15 -20.54 7.51
N PRO A 202 8.05 -20.79 6.77
CA PRO A 202 7.10 -21.85 7.10
C PRO A 202 7.74 -23.25 7.04
N ILE A 203 8.58 -23.50 6.03
CA ILE A 203 9.33 -24.76 5.90
C ILE A 203 10.28 -24.93 7.09
N GLY A 204 11.05 -23.88 7.43
CA GLY A 204 11.93 -23.88 8.61
C GLY A 204 11.16 -24.08 9.92
N SER A 205 9.96 -23.50 10.04
CA SER A 205 9.08 -23.69 11.20
C SER A 205 8.59 -25.14 11.31
N ALA A 206 8.32 -25.80 10.19
CA ALA A 206 7.91 -27.21 10.16
C ALA A 206 9.03 -28.17 10.57
N PHE A 207 10.30 -27.82 10.33
CA PHE A 207 11.46 -28.63 10.74
C PHE A 207 12.04 -28.25 12.11
N ALA A 208 11.44 -27.29 12.81
CA ALA A 208 11.92 -26.86 14.12
C ALA A 208 11.83 -27.99 15.16
N LYS A 209 12.95 -28.27 15.84
CA LYS A 209 13.05 -29.28 16.91
C LYS A 209 13.05 -28.67 18.31
N SER A 210 13.06 -27.34 18.41
CA SER A 210 13.02 -26.60 19.67
C SER A 210 12.19 -25.33 19.53
N TRP A 211 11.65 -24.84 20.65
CA TRP A 211 10.87 -23.61 20.69
C TRP A 211 11.71 -22.38 20.29
N GLN A 212 13.02 -22.38 20.55
CA GLN A 212 13.93 -21.31 20.11
C GLN A 212 14.10 -21.30 18.59
N GLY A 213 14.19 -22.49 17.96
CA GLY A 213 14.26 -22.61 16.51
C GLY A 213 12.97 -22.13 15.84
N LEU A 214 11.83 -22.46 16.44
CA LEU A 214 10.52 -21.96 15.99
C LEU A 214 10.43 -20.44 16.15
N PHE A 215 10.87 -19.89 17.29
CA PHE A 215 10.92 -18.46 17.53
C PHE A 215 11.80 -17.73 16.49
N ALA A 216 12.98 -18.26 16.17
CA ALA A 216 13.86 -17.68 15.15
C ALA A 216 13.22 -17.70 13.76
N ALA A 217 12.58 -18.82 13.37
CA ALA A 217 11.87 -18.89 12.10
C ALA A 217 10.70 -17.89 12.02
N ARG A 218 9.96 -17.71 13.12
CA ARG A 218 8.85 -16.75 13.26
C ARG A 218 9.31 -15.29 13.25
N PHE A 219 10.47 -15.01 13.84
CA PHE A 219 11.10 -13.70 13.82
C PHE A 219 11.41 -13.28 12.38
N VAL A 220 12.03 -14.17 11.60
CA VAL A 220 12.34 -13.91 10.19
C VAL A 220 11.07 -13.81 9.34
N LEU A 221 10.07 -14.65 9.61
CA LEU A 221 8.75 -14.60 8.96
C LEU A 221 8.10 -13.21 9.14
N GLY A 222 8.14 -12.66 10.35
CA GLY A 222 7.54 -11.35 10.64
C GLY A 222 8.21 -10.20 9.88
N ILE A 223 9.52 -10.22 9.70
CA ILE A 223 10.22 -9.25 8.83
C ILE A 223 9.69 -9.33 7.40
N GLY A 224 9.55 -10.55 6.85
CA GLY A 224 9.03 -10.78 5.51
C GLY A 224 7.57 -10.32 5.34
N ILE A 225 6.70 -10.66 6.30
CA ILE A 225 5.29 -10.22 6.31
C ILE A 225 5.20 -8.70 6.38
N GLY A 226 5.96 -8.06 7.27
CA GLY A 226 5.95 -6.60 7.43
C GLY A 226 6.36 -5.89 6.14
N ALA A 227 7.43 -6.36 5.51
CA ALA A 227 7.90 -5.78 4.25
C ALA A 227 6.89 -5.95 3.11
N LYS A 228 6.39 -7.18 2.92
CA LYS A 228 5.35 -7.48 1.93
C LYS A 228 4.10 -6.62 2.12
N ASN A 229 3.62 -6.47 3.35
CA ASN A 229 2.37 -5.75 3.66
C ASN A 229 2.45 -4.26 3.35
N ALA A 230 3.64 -3.66 3.40
CA ALA A 230 3.80 -2.27 2.99
C ALA A 230 3.90 -2.13 1.46
N THR A 231 4.61 -3.05 0.81
CA THR A 231 4.95 -2.92 -0.62
C THR A 231 3.86 -3.39 -1.57
N VAL A 232 3.17 -4.49 -1.28
CA VAL A 232 2.16 -5.04 -2.21
C VAL A 232 0.95 -4.12 -2.41
N PRO A 233 0.35 -3.51 -1.37
CA PRO A 233 -0.76 -2.57 -1.57
C PRO A 233 -0.34 -1.33 -2.37
N ILE A 234 0.88 -0.83 -2.15
CA ILE A 234 1.44 0.29 -2.91
C ILE A 234 1.63 -0.14 -4.37
N TYR A 235 2.25 -1.28 -4.61
CA TYR A 235 2.46 -1.83 -5.95
C TYR A 235 1.13 -2.01 -6.71
N SER A 236 0.11 -2.58 -6.06
CA SER A 236 -1.25 -2.69 -6.62
C SER A 236 -1.84 -1.32 -6.95
N ALA A 237 -1.72 -0.33 -6.05
CA ALA A 237 -2.21 1.02 -6.27
C ALA A 237 -1.49 1.75 -7.41
N GLU A 238 -0.20 1.49 -7.62
CA GLU A 238 0.63 2.08 -8.68
C GLU A 238 0.30 1.47 -10.06
N MET A 239 -0.08 0.19 -10.12
CA MET A 239 -0.51 -0.47 -11.36
C MET A 239 -1.97 -0.15 -11.73
N ALA A 240 -2.82 0.01 -10.72
CA ALA A 240 -4.25 0.24 -10.88
C ALA A 240 -4.57 1.55 -11.61
N PRO A 241 -5.51 1.54 -12.58
CA PRO A 241 -6.12 2.74 -13.13
C PRO A 241 -6.79 3.59 -12.05
N ALA A 242 -6.73 4.91 -12.17
CA ALA A 242 -7.21 5.84 -11.13
C ALA A 242 -8.69 5.61 -10.74
N ARG A 243 -9.53 5.21 -11.70
CA ARG A 243 -10.99 4.99 -11.50
C ARG A 243 -11.32 3.74 -10.67
N ILE A 244 -10.53 2.67 -10.77
CA ILE A 244 -10.74 1.41 -10.04
C ILE A 244 -9.75 1.20 -8.89
N ARG A 245 -8.74 2.07 -8.75
CA ARG A 245 -7.73 1.98 -7.69
C ARG A 245 -8.33 1.80 -6.30
N GLY A 246 -9.34 2.59 -5.95
CA GLY A 246 -10.02 2.48 -4.66
C GLY A 246 -10.62 1.09 -4.42
N ALA A 247 -11.35 0.56 -5.40
CA ALA A 247 -11.95 -0.77 -5.33
C ALA A 247 -10.88 -1.88 -5.25
N LEU A 248 -9.80 -1.77 -6.04
CA LEU A 248 -8.69 -2.73 -6.02
C LEU A 248 -7.93 -2.76 -4.69
N VAL A 249 -7.76 -1.60 -4.05
CA VAL A 249 -7.20 -1.56 -2.69
C VAL A 249 -8.18 -2.18 -1.69
N MET A 250 -9.49 -2.00 -1.84
CA MET A 250 -10.46 -2.65 -0.95
C MET A 250 -10.52 -4.18 -1.13
N PHE A 251 -10.32 -4.68 -2.35
CA PHE A 251 -10.21 -6.11 -2.63
C PHE A 251 -9.07 -6.79 -1.86
N TRP A 252 -8.03 -6.06 -1.45
CA TRP A 252 -6.98 -6.57 -0.56
C TRP A 252 -7.57 -7.30 0.65
N GLN A 253 -8.52 -6.67 1.34
CA GLN A 253 -9.12 -7.23 2.56
C GLN A 253 -9.93 -8.50 2.27
N LEU A 254 -10.60 -8.57 1.11
CA LEU A 254 -11.33 -9.78 0.69
C LEU A 254 -10.37 -10.97 0.60
N TRP A 255 -9.21 -10.76 0.00
CA TRP A 255 -8.22 -11.81 -0.19
C TRP A 255 -7.52 -12.20 1.11
N VAL A 256 -7.30 -11.27 2.04
CA VAL A 256 -6.84 -11.60 3.40
C VAL A 256 -7.83 -12.57 4.06
N VAL A 257 -9.12 -12.26 4.04
CA VAL A 257 -10.16 -13.08 4.67
C VAL A 257 -10.35 -14.42 3.94
N ALA A 258 -10.24 -14.44 2.60
CA ALA A 258 -10.19 -15.68 1.84
C ALA A 258 -8.97 -16.53 2.22
N GLY A 259 -7.82 -15.91 2.47
CA GLY A 259 -6.62 -16.58 2.97
C GLY A 259 -6.80 -17.19 4.36
N ILE A 260 -7.49 -16.48 5.27
CA ILE A 260 -7.90 -17.01 6.58
C ILE A 260 -8.76 -18.27 6.41
N PHE A 261 -9.79 -18.21 5.55
CA PHE A 261 -10.65 -19.35 5.28
C PHE A 261 -9.87 -20.55 4.69
N LEU A 262 -9.02 -20.31 3.69
CA LEU A 262 -8.21 -21.35 3.06
C LEU A 262 -7.19 -21.97 4.04
N GLY A 263 -6.61 -21.16 4.94
CA GLY A 263 -5.70 -21.69 5.95
C GLY A 263 -6.41 -22.49 7.05
N PHE A 264 -7.63 -22.11 7.46
CA PHE A 264 -8.45 -22.98 8.29
C PHE A 264 -8.83 -24.28 7.57
N ALA A 265 -9.16 -24.22 6.28
CA ALA A 265 -9.44 -25.42 5.49
C ALA A 265 -8.21 -26.33 5.40
N ALA A 266 -7.02 -25.76 5.19
CA ALA A 266 -5.76 -26.50 5.24
C ALA A 266 -5.58 -27.18 6.60
N ASN A 267 -5.79 -26.47 7.72
CA ASN A 267 -5.68 -27.06 9.05
C ASN A 267 -6.62 -28.25 9.28
N VAL A 268 -7.85 -28.18 8.76
CA VAL A 268 -8.81 -29.29 8.83
C VAL A 268 -8.35 -30.47 7.98
N ILE A 269 -7.77 -30.24 6.80
CA ILE A 269 -7.29 -31.31 5.91
C ILE A 269 -6.13 -32.09 6.55
N VAL A 270 -5.19 -31.40 7.23
CA VAL A 270 -4.03 -32.04 7.88
C VAL A 270 -4.26 -32.46 9.33
N LYS A 271 -5.50 -32.37 9.83
CA LYS A 271 -5.82 -32.74 11.23
C LYS A 271 -5.57 -34.23 11.52
N ASP A 272 -5.81 -35.11 10.55
CA ASP A 272 -5.77 -36.57 10.73
C ASP A 272 -4.35 -37.15 10.58
N THR A 273 -3.34 -36.28 10.40
CA THR A 273 -1.95 -36.70 10.12
C THR A 273 -1.11 -36.95 11.39
N GLY A 274 -1.74 -37.07 12.56
CA GLY A 274 -1.08 -37.42 13.83
C GLY A 274 -0.05 -36.37 14.29
N ARG A 275 1.07 -36.80 14.90
CA ARG A 275 2.14 -35.93 15.45
C ARG A 275 2.74 -34.93 14.45
N ILE A 276 2.54 -35.13 13.15
CA ILE A 276 3.08 -34.27 12.08
C ILE A 276 2.09 -33.15 11.71
N ALA A 277 0.85 -33.18 12.22
CA ALA A 277 -0.20 -32.23 11.89
C ALA A 277 0.23 -30.76 12.09
N TRP A 278 0.81 -30.41 13.25
CA TRP A 278 1.26 -29.04 13.52
C TRP A 278 2.37 -28.58 12.58
N ARG A 279 3.26 -29.48 12.16
CA ARG A 279 4.33 -29.17 11.18
C ARG A 279 3.74 -28.86 9.81
N LEU A 280 2.74 -29.62 9.39
CA LEU A 280 2.06 -29.42 8.11
C LEU A 280 1.15 -28.19 8.13
N GLN A 281 0.50 -27.89 9.26
CA GLN A 281 -0.31 -26.69 9.43
C GLN A 281 0.55 -25.42 9.27
N LEU A 282 1.70 -25.37 9.96
CA LEU A 282 2.66 -24.28 9.80
C LEU A 282 3.28 -24.25 8.41
N GLY A 283 3.64 -25.42 7.86
CA GLY A 283 4.23 -25.55 6.54
C GLY A 283 3.28 -25.10 5.43
N SER A 284 1.99 -25.40 5.50
CA SER A 284 1.01 -25.16 4.43
C SER A 284 0.97 -23.72 3.90
N ALA A 285 1.35 -22.74 4.73
CA ALA A 285 1.42 -21.34 4.34
C ALA A 285 2.53 -21.03 3.30
N PHE A 286 3.47 -21.95 3.03
CA PHE A 286 4.44 -21.78 1.95
C PHE A 286 3.78 -21.82 0.56
N ILE A 287 2.63 -22.49 0.41
CA ILE A 287 1.99 -22.72 -0.90
C ILE A 287 1.67 -21.39 -1.61
N PRO A 288 0.89 -20.47 -1.03
CA PRO A 288 0.58 -19.20 -1.69
C PRO A 288 1.82 -18.31 -1.86
N SER A 289 2.80 -18.36 -0.94
CA SER A 289 4.04 -17.57 -1.05
C SER A 289 4.95 -18.05 -2.17
N PHE A 290 5.00 -19.36 -2.42
CA PHE A 290 5.75 -19.94 -3.52
C PHE A 290 5.16 -19.55 -4.88
N ILE A 291 3.83 -19.62 -5.03
CA ILE A 291 3.15 -19.18 -6.25
C ILE A 291 3.38 -17.68 -6.49
N LEU A 292 3.33 -16.87 -5.42
CA LEU A 292 3.67 -15.45 -5.48
C LEU A 292 5.12 -15.22 -5.97
N GLY A 293 6.08 -15.97 -5.42
CA GLY A 293 7.49 -15.89 -5.77
C GLY A 293 7.79 -16.26 -7.22
N ILE A 294 7.06 -17.22 -7.80
CA ILE A 294 7.18 -17.54 -9.23
C ILE A 294 6.45 -16.50 -10.09
N GLY A 295 5.24 -16.11 -9.69
CA GLY A 295 4.39 -15.23 -10.50
C GLY A 295 4.94 -13.81 -10.65
N ILE A 296 5.70 -13.33 -9.66
CA ILE A 296 6.29 -11.98 -9.72
C ILE A 296 7.33 -11.84 -10.85
N PHE A 297 7.91 -12.94 -11.35
CA PHE A 297 8.85 -12.88 -12.48
C PHE A 297 8.21 -12.43 -13.79
N PHE A 298 6.93 -12.69 -13.97
CA PHE A 298 6.19 -12.34 -15.18
C PHE A 298 5.56 -10.94 -15.11
N CYS A 299 5.51 -10.34 -13.91
CA CYS A 299 4.97 -9.00 -13.73
C CYS A 299 5.95 -7.91 -14.18
N PRO A 300 5.46 -6.82 -14.81
CA PRO A 300 6.28 -5.65 -15.10
C PRO A 300 6.56 -4.85 -13.83
N GLU A 301 7.68 -4.14 -13.77
CA GLU A 301 8.04 -3.28 -12.64
C GLU A 301 7.07 -2.08 -12.52
N SER A 302 6.90 -1.51 -11.32
CA SER A 302 6.00 -0.37 -11.12
C SER A 302 6.41 0.85 -11.98
N PRO A 303 5.48 1.41 -12.79
CA PRO A 303 5.77 2.59 -13.59
C PRO A 303 6.19 3.81 -12.77
N ARG A 304 5.63 3.97 -11.56
CA ARG A 304 5.98 5.07 -10.64
C ARG A 304 7.36 4.89 -10.03
N TRP A 305 7.73 3.66 -9.72
CA TRP A 305 9.07 3.36 -9.20
C TRP A 305 10.15 3.66 -10.26
N LEU A 306 9.92 3.23 -11.51
CA LEU A 306 10.81 3.51 -12.64
C LEU A 306 10.95 5.03 -12.88
N MET A 307 9.85 5.77 -12.75
CA MET A 307 9.84 7.22 -12.86
C MET A 307 10.69 7.90 -11.78
N LYS A 308 10.60 7.44 -10.53
CA LYS A 308 11.42 7.95 -9.41
C LYS A 308 12.92 7.71 -9.58
N HIS A 309 13.31 6.69 -10.33
CA HIS A 309 14.71 6.33 -10.60
C HIS A 309 15.24 6.91 -11.92
N GLY A 310 14.49 7.83 -12.56
CA GLY A 310 14.89 8.45 -13.83
C GLY A 310 14.80 7.53 -15.05
N LYS A 311 14.30 6.29 -14.91
CA LYS A 311 14.13 5.33 -16.01
C LYS A 311 12.78 5.55 -16.72
N ILE A 312 12.62 6.73 -17.29
CA ILE A 312 11.33 7.22 -17.81
C ILE A 312 10.82 6.38 -19.00
N ALA A 313 11.69 6.04 -19.95
CA ALA A 313 11.31 5.22 -21.11
C ALA A 313 10.83 3.81 -20.72
N GLN A 314 11.51 3.16 -19.78
CA GLN A 314 11.09 1.85 -19.25
C GLN A 314 9.78 1.96 -18.47
N GLY A 315 9.58 3.06 -17.74
CA GLY A 315 8.34 3.35 -17.02
C GLY A 315 7.14 3.45 -17.97
N PHE A 316 7.31 4.11 -19.11
CA PHE A 316 6.28 4.17 -20.15
C PHE A 316 5.99 2.79 -20.75
N GLN A 317 7.01 2.00 -21.09
CA GLN A 317 6.83 0.63 -21.60
C GLN A 317 6.08 -0.26 -20.60
N SER A 318 6.37 -0.15 -19.31
CA SER A 318 5.61 -0.84 -18.26
C SER A 318 4.14 -0.39 -18.25
N MET A 319 3.88 0.91 -18.38
CA MET A 319 2.52 1.42 -18.41
C MET A 319 1.73 1.00 -19.66
N VAL A 320 2.38 0.89 -20.82
CA VAL A 320 1.78 0.36 -22.06
C VAL A 320 1.32 -1.09 -21.88
N ARG A 321 2.06 -1.92 -21.12
CA ARG A 321 1.62 -3.30 -20.81
C ARG A 321 0.44 -3.37 -19.83
N LEU A 322 0.21 -2.31 -19.05
CA LEU A 322 -0.81 -2.24 -18.00
C LEU A 322 -2.08 -1.51 -18.45
N ARG A 323 -2.11 -0.98 -19.67
CA ARG A 323 -3.26 -0.30 -20.27
C ARG A 323 -3.58 -0.93 -21.61
N ASP A 324 -4.85 -0.82 -21.99
CA ASP A 324 -5.35 -1.49 -23.18
C ASP A 324 -4.91 -0.78 -24.48
N HIS A 325 -4.78 0.56 -24.42
CA HIS A 325 -4.36 1.37 -25.56
C HIS A 325 -3.16 2.28 -25.20
N PRO A 326 -2.19 2.48 -26.12
CA PRO A 326 -1.02 3.32 -25.88
C PRO A 326 -1.37 4.79 -25.55
N ILE A 327 -2.48 5.32 -26.07
CA ILE A 327 -2.92 6.70 -25.72
C ILE A 327 -3.33 6.83 -24.25
N ILE A 328 -3.97 5.78 -23.70
CA ILE A 328 -4.37 5.72 -22.29
C ILE A 328 -3.12 5.61 -21.42
N ALA A 329 -2.15 4.80 -21.83
CA ALA A 329 -0.86 4.69 -21.17
C ALA A 329 -0.11 6.04 -21.16
N ALA A 330 -0.02 6.72 -22.30
CA ALA A 330 0.68 8.00 -22.41
C ALA A 330 0.00 9.09 -21.56
N ARG A 331 -1.34 9.10 -21.53
CA ARG A 331 -2.14 10.04 -20.72
C ARG A 331 -1.85 9.84 -19.24
N ASP A 332 -2.02 8.62 -18.75
CA ASP A 332 -1.82 8.29 -17.34
C ASP A 332 -0.36 8.49 -16.91
N TYR A 333 0.60 8.18 -17.79
CA TYR A 333 2.03 8.29 -17.52
C TYR A 333 2.45 9.74 -17.41
N TYR A 334 2.10 10.57 -18.39
CA TYR A 334 2.42 12.00 -18.40
C TYR A 334 1.73 12.74 -17.25
N TYR A 335 0.46 12.43 -16.99
CA TYR A 335 -0.24 13.01 -15.83
C TYR A 335 0.43 12.63 -14.51
N SER A 336 0.84 11.37 -14.35
CA SER A 336 1.59 10.92 -13.17
C SER A 336 2.95 11.61 -13.05
N TYR A 337 3.63 11.88 -14.17
CA TYR A 337 4.91 12.59 -14.20
C TYR A 337 4.79 14.04 -13.75
N ILE A 338 3.75 14.75 -14.21
CA ILE A 338 3.53 16.14 -13.81
C ILE A 338 3.21 16.24 -12.31
N ILE A 339 2.36 15.33 -11.79
CA ILE A 339 2.11 15.24 -10.34
C ILE A 339 3.42 14.99 -9.60
N TYR A 340 4.23 14.04 -10.08
CA TYR A 340 5.51 13.72 -9.45
C TYR A 340 6.47 14.93 -9.45
N GLN A 341 6.54 15.69 -10.53
CA GLN A 341 7.34 16.91 -10.61
C GLN A 341 6.85 17.99 -9.64
N GLU A 342 5.54 18.17 -9.49
CA GLU A 342 4.99 19.07 -8.47
C GLU A 342 5.29 18.58 -7.06
N GLU A 343 5.15 17.28 -6.79
CA GLU A 343 5.52 16.66 -5.51
C GLU A 343 7.00 16.89 -5.19
N MET A 344 7.91 16.74 -6.16
CA MET A 344 9.34 16.99 -5.96
C MET A 344 9.67 18.46 -5.67
N LYS A 345 9.00 19.40 -6.36
CA LYS A 345 9.17 20.84 -6.12
C LYS A 345 8.75 21.23 -4.70
N VAL A 346 7.72 20.57 -4.16
CA VAL A 346 7.23 20.82 -2.80
C VAL A 346 8.03 20.04 -1.75
N ALA A 347 8.47 18.82 -2.07
CA ALA A 347 9.22 17.95 -1.17
C ALA A 347 10.73 18.21 -1.15
N GLY A 348 11.16 19.36 -1.71
CA GLY A 348 12.55 19.74 -1.98
C GLY A 348 13.55 19.23 -0.95
N GLY A 349 14.28 18.17 -1.32
CA GLY A 349 15.42 17.65 -0.57
C GLY A 349 15.14 17.11 0.85
N LEU A 350 13.89 17.05 1.31
CA LEU A 350 13.60 16.62 2.69
C LEU A 350 13.91 15.13 2.87
N GLY A 351 14.88 14.82 3.74
CA GLY A 351 15.23 13.46 4.11
C GLY A 351 14.09 12.71 4.80
N TYR A 352 14.18 11.37 4.85
CA TYR A 352 13.17 10.48 5.43
C TYR A 352 12.69 10.93 6.82
N PHE A 353 13.62 11.28 7.71
CA PHE A 353 13.32 11.75 9.07
C PHE A 353 12.61 13.10 9.10
N SER A 354 12.84 13.97 8.11
CA SER A 354 12.11 15.24 8.01
C SER A 354 10.67 15.00 7.58
N ARG A 355 10.42 14.07 6.65
CA ARG A 355 9.05 13.69 6.25
C ARG A 355 8.29 13.04 7.40
N LEU A 356 8.97 12.21 8.19
CA LEU A 356 8.38 11.63 9.41
C LEU A 356 8.04 12.74 10.42
N ARG A 357 8.90 13.74 10.58
CA ARG A 357 8.65 14.92 11.41
C ARG A 357 7.48 15.75 10.88
N ASP A 358 7.29 15.85 9.57
CA ASP A 358 6.17 16.56 8.95
C ASP A 358 4.82 15.94 9.30
N CYS A 359 4.77 14.61 9.48
CA CYS A 359 3.56 13.92 9.95
C CYS A 359 3.09 14.41 11.33
N PHE A 360 3.99 14.93 12.16
CA PHE A 360 3.66 15.46 13.49
C PHE A 360 3.66 16.99 13.54
N THR A 361 4.39 17.66 12.64
CA THR A 361 4.57 19.12 12.67
C THR A 361 3.53 19.85 11.84
N VAL A 362 3.14 19.29 10.68
CA VAL A 362 2.20 19.96 9.75
C VAL A 362 0.75 19.73 10.20
N PRO A 363 -0.04 20.77 10.52
CA PRO A 363 -1.37 20.60 11.12
C PRO A 363 -2.39 19.80 10.28
N ARG A 364 -2.24 19.77 8.95
CA ARG A 364 -3.11 18.98 8.05
C ARG A 364 -2.71 17.51 8.04
N ILE A 365 -1.41 17.22 7.90
CA ILE A 365 -0.88 15.85 7.89
C ILE A 365 -1.06 15.23 9.27
N ARG A 366 -0.82 15.99 10.33
CA ARG A 366 -1.06 15.56 11.71
C ARG A 366 -2.50 15.14 11.98
N ARG A 367 -3.49 15.91 11.50
CA ARG A 367 -4.92 15.53 11.61
C ARG A 367 -5.23 14.23 10.86
N ALA A 368 -4.67 14.06 9.67
CA ALA A 368 -4.82 12.82 8.91
C ALA A 368 -4.13 11.63 9.60
N ASN A 369 -2.93 11.84 10.15
CA ASN A 369 -2.16 10.84 10.88
C ASN A 369 -2.89 10.42 12.16
N TYR A 370 -3.45 11.34 12.94
CA TYR A 370 -4.27 10.99 14.10
C TYR A 370 -5.50 10.17 13.70
N GLY A 371 -6.21 10.58 12.63
CA GLY A 371 -7.34 9.79 12.13
C GLY A 371 -6.94 8.37 11.72
N ALA A 372 -5.84 8.23 10.97
CA ALA A 372 -5.34 6.93 10.53
C ALA A 372 -4.87 6.06 11.71
N SER A 373 -4.06 6.61 12.61
CA SER A 373 -3.55 5.91 13.78
C SER A 373 -4.66 5.47 14.73
N THR A 374 -5.66 6.33 14.99
CA THR A 374 -6.81 5.97 15.84
C THR A 374 -7.61 4.81 15.24
N VAL A 375 -7.86 4.82 13.92
CA VAL A 375 -8.58 3.74 13.24
C VAL A 375 -7.77 2.43 13.26
N MET A 376 -6.45 2.50 13.05
CA MET A 376 -5.58 1.32 13.11
C MET A 376 -5.50 0.72 14.52
N ILE A 377 -5.42 1.57 15.56
CA ILE A 377 -5.45 1.12 16.95
C ILE A 377 -6.81 0.50 17.28
N ALA A 378 -7.91 1.15 16.91
CA ALA A 378 -9.26 0.62 17.12
C ALA A 378 -9.45 -0.75 16.45
N GLN A 379 -8.92 -0.93 15.23
CA GLN A 379 -8.95 -2.21 14.53
C GLN A 379 -8.23 -3.32 15.32
N GLN A 380 -7.08 -3.03 15.93
CA GLN A 380 -6.36 -4.00 16.76
C GLN A 380 -7.06 -4.27 18.09
N MET A 381 -7.61 -3.22 18.73
CA MET A 381 -8.32 -3.31 20.02
C MET A 381 -9.63 -4.10 19.95
N CYS A 382 -10.26 -4.20 18.77
CA CYS A 382 -11.40 -5.09 18.54
C CYS A 382 -11.06 -6.57 18.81
N GLY A 383 -9.78 -6.95 18.90
CA GLY A 383 -9.37 -8.30 19.27
C GLY A 383 -9.50 -9.32 18.13
N ILE A 384 -9.66 -8.87 16.88
CA ILE A 384 -9.80 -9.76 15.71
C ILE A 384 -8.62 -10.72 15.54
N ASN A 385 -7.42 -10.27 15.88
CA ASN A 385 -6.21 -11.10 15.86
C ASN A 385 -6.23 -12.17 16.95
N ILE A 386 -6.80 -11.91 18.13
CA ILE A 386 -6.91 -12.93 19.19
C ILE A 386 -7.75 -14.10 18.69
N ILE A 387 -8.89 -13.81 18.06
CA ILE A 387 -9.74 -14.86 17.48
C ILE A 387 -9.00 -15.57 16.33
N SER A 388 -8.32 -14.83 15.45
CA SER A 388 -7.64 -15.43 14.30
C SER A 388 -6.47 -16.36 14.68
N PHE A 389 -5.78 -16.09 15.80
CA PHE A 389 -4.64 -16.88 16.29
C PHE A 389 -5.01 -17.91 17.36
N TYR A 390 -6.08 -17.70 18.12
CA TYR A 390 -6.42 -18.55 19.26
C TYR A 390 -7.85 -19.10 19.21
N SER A 391 -8.62 -18.90 18.14
CA SER A 391 -9.98 -19.44 18.02
C SER A 391 -10.07 -20.92 18.37
N SER A 392 -9.15 -21.75 17.87
CA SER A 392 -9.23 -23.19 18.15
C SER A 392 -8.91 -23.51 19.61
N THR A 393 -7.94 -22.82 20.22
CA THR A 393 -7.65 -22.92 21.65
C THR A 393 -8.81 -22.43 22.51
N ILE A 394 -9.50 -21.35 22.09
CA ILE A 394 -10.67 -20.81 22.78
C ILE A 394 -11.83 -21.81 22.74
N PHE A 395 -12.08 -22.43 21.58
CA PHE A 395 -13.12 -23.45 21.46
C PHE A 395 -12.77 -24.73 22.24
N GLU A 396 -11.50 -25.14 22.26
CA GLU A 396 -11.05 -26.27 23.08
C GLU A 396 -11.24 -25.99 24.58
N ASN A 397 -10.84 -24.80 25.05
CA ASN A 397 -11.07 -24.36 26.43
C ASN A 397 -12.56 -24.26 26.79
N ALA A 398 -13.44 -24.02 25.81
CA ALA A 398 -14.88 -24.02 25.99
C ALA A 398 -15.49 -25.44 26.08
N GLY A 399 -14.67 -26.50 25.97
CA GLY A 399 -15.09 -27.89 26.12
C GLY A 399 -15.32 -28.64 24.81
N TYR A 400 -14.97 -28.06 23.65
CA TYR A 400 -15.02 -28.76 22.37
C TYR A 400 -13.78 -29.65 22.16
N THR A 401 -13.93 -30.76 21.45
CA THR A 401 -12.78 -31.56 21.02
C THR A 401 -11.92 -30.78 20.01
N ALA A 402 -10.61 -31.03 19.94
CA ALA A 402 -9.70 -30.36 19.00
C ALA A 402 -10.21 -30.39 17.54
N THR A 403 -10.83 -31.50 17.13
CA THR A 403 -11.46 -31.65 15.81
C THR A 403 -12.68 -30.72 15.63
N GLN A 404 -13.56 -30.64 16.63
CA GLN A 404 -14.71 -29.72 16.61
C GLN A 404 -14.26 -28.26 16.66
N ALA A 405 -13.22 -27.95 17.42
CA ALA A 405 -12.63 -26.62 17.49
C ALA A 405 -12.08 -26.15 16.13
N LEU A 406 -11.40 -27.04 15.39
CA LEU A 406 -10.94 -26.76 14.02
C LEU A 406 -12.10 -26.51 13.05
N TYR A 407 -13.18 -27.30 13.12
CA TYR A 407 -14.39 -27.07 12.31
C TYR A 407 -15.11 -25.77 12.66
N ALA A 408 -15.17 -25.42 13.96
CA ALA A 408 -15.74 -24.16 14.41
C ALA A 408 -14.92 -22.95 13.90
N SER A 409 -13.59 -23.05 13.93
CA SER A 409 -12.68 -22.05 13.34
C SER A 409 -12.86 -21.92 11.82
N LEU A 410 -13.07 -23.02 11.10
CA LEU A 410 -13.39 -22.99 9.67
C LEU A 410 -14.72 -22.26 9.40
N GLY A 411 -15.75 -22.55 10.20
CA GLY A 411 -17.05 -21.86 10.13
C GLY A 411 -16.90 -20.35 10.38
N TYR A 412 -16.08 -19.96 11.35
CA TYR A 412 -15.75 -18.56 11.60
C TYR A 412 -15.08 -17.89 10.40
N GLY A 413 -14.11 -18.55 9.75
CA GLY A 413 -13.49 -18.06 8.51
C GLY A 413 -14.51 -17.88 7.38
N ALA A 414 -15.43 -18.82 7.22
CA ALA A 414 -16.49 -18.75 6.20
C ALA A 414 -17.43 -17.57 6.44
N ILE A 415 -17.85 -17.36 7.69
CA ILE A 415 -18.68 -16.21 8.09
C ILE A 415 -17.96 -14.91 7.74
N GLN A 416 -16.67 -14.78 8.04
CA GLN A 416 -15.92 -13.58 7.68
C GLN A 416 -15.92 -13.31 6.17
N VAL A 417 -15.73 -14.33 5.32
CA VAL A 417 -15.80 -14.16 3.85
C VAL A 417 -17.18 -13.66 3.44
N VAL A 418 -18.24 -14.31 3.93
CA VAL A 418 -19.63 -13.98 3.61
C VAL A 418 -19.98 -12.54 4.00
N PHE A 419 -19.55 -12.07 5.17
CA PHE A 419 -19.81 -10.69 5.61
C PHE A 419 -18.88 -9.64 4.98
N THR A 420 -17.70 -10.04 4.49
CA THR A 420 -16.77 -9.12 3.81
C THR A 420 -17.28 -8.70 2.44
N ILE A 421 -17.87 -9.62 1.66
CA ILE A 421 -18.39 -9.35 0.30
C ILE A 421 -19.41 -8.18 0.28
N PRO A 422 -20.53 -8.21 1.04
CA PRO A 422 -21.49 -7.11 1.04
C PRO A 422 -20.86 -5.82 1.60
N THR A 423 -19.95 -5.93 2.57
CA THR A 423 -19.27 -4.76 3.16
C THR A 423 -18.48 -3.96 2.12
N LEU A 424 -17.87 -4.63 1.13
CA LEU A 424 -17.17 -3.96 0.03
C LEU A 424 -18.12 -3.13 -0.84
N PHE A 425 -19.28 -3.68 -1.18
CA PHE A 425 -20.31 -2.95 -1.96
C PHE A 425 -20.97 -1.83 -1.15
N LEU A 426 -21.15 -2.03 0.16
CA LEU A 426 -21.67 -1.00 1.05
C LEU A 426 -20.70 0.17 1.23
N ILE A 427 -19.39 -0.07 1.21
CA ILE A 427 -18.36 0.97 1.34
C ILE A 427 -18.46 2.01 0.23
N ASP A 428 -18.69 1.56 -1.01
CA ASP A 428 -18.77 2.44 -2.17
C ASP A 428 -20.11 3.20 -2.23
N THR A 429 -21.18 2.68 -1.62
CA THR A 429 -22.53 3.28 -1.65
C THR A 429 -22.84 4.18 -0.45
N LYS A 430 -22.50 3.76 0.78
CA LYS A 430 -22.83 4.49 2.02
C LYS A 430 -21.67 5.30 2.61
N GLY A 431 -20.47 5.14 2.04
CA GLY A 431 -19.26 5.84 2.45
C GLY A 431 -18.57 5.23 3.68
N ARG A 432 -17.24 5.44 3.74
CA ARG A 432 -16.33 4.78 4.72
C ARG A 432 -16.57 5.19 6.18
N ARG A 433 -16.95 6.45 6.43
CA ARG A 433 -17.17 6.98 7.79
C ARG A 433 -18.42 6.38 8.45
N THR A 434 -19.52 6.29 7.70
CA THR A 434 -20.80 5.78 8.17
C THR A 434 -20.69 4.32 8.61
N LEU A 435 -19.98 3.49 7.84
CA LEU A 435 -19.78 2.08 8.18
C LEU A 435 -18.92 1.88 9.43
N THR A 436 -17.86 2.68 9.60
CA THR A 436 -17.01 2.59 10.80
C THR A 436 -17.80 2.92 12.07
N LEU A 437 -18.68 3.94 12.00
CA LEU A 437 -19.52 4.36 13.12
C LEU A 437 -20.69 3.40 13.43
N ILE A 438 -21.16 2.64 12.45
CA ILE A 438 -22.19 1.61 12.67
C ILE A 438 -21.60 0.39 13.38
N VAL A 439 -20.38 -0.02 13.00
CA VAL A 439 -19.70 -1.19 13.56
C VAL A 439 -19.16 -0.91 14.97
N SER A 440 -18.75 0.33 15.24
CA SER A 440 -18.41 0.79 16.58
C SER A 440 -19.61 1.53 17.17
N PRO A 441 -20.61 0.84 17.76
CA PRO A 441 -21.62 1.58 18.50
C PRO A 441 -20.90 2.43 19.53
N PRO A 442 -21.21 3.74 19.64
CA PRO A 442 -20.75 4.49 20.78
C PRO A 442 -21.32 3.76 21.99
N GLU A 443 -20.45 3.17 22.82
CA GLU A 443 -20.84 2.85 24.19
C GLU A 443 -21.50 4.11 24.73
N PRO A 444 -22.72 4.02 25.29
CA PRO A 444 -23.30 5.16 25.98
C PRO A 444 -22.35 5.49 27.12
N CYS A 445 -21.52 6.51 26.90
CA CYS A 445 -20.70 7.12 27.91
C CYS A 445 -21.68 7.60 28.98
N LYS A 446 -21.92 6.76 29.98
CA LYS A 446 -22.63 7.15 31.19
C LYS A 446 -21.87 8.36 31.72
N ARG A 447 -22.52 9.52 31.69
CA ARG A 447 -22.13 10.65 32.54
C ARG A 447 -22.03 10.10 33.95
N ILE A 448 -20.84 10.17 34.53
CA ILE A 448 -20.63 10.20 35.97
C ILE A 448 -20.05 11.57 36.25
#